data_AF-A0A9W3SBU4-F1
#
_entry.id   AF-A0A9W3SBU4-F1
#
_cell.length_a   1.000
_cell.length_b   1.000
_cell.length_c   1.000
_cell.angle_alpha   90.00
_cell.angle_beta   90.00
_cell.angle_gamma   90.00
#
_symmetry.space_group_name_H-M   'P 1'
#
loop_
_entity.id
_entity.type
_entity.pdbx_description
1 polymer ?
#
loop_
_entity_poly.entity_id
_entity_poly.type
_entity_poly.pdbx_seq_one_letter_code
_entity_poly.pdbx_strand_id
1 'polypeptide(L)'
;MSYLVSMGIIAQLVDQFNFPFSNFTQVFVVVVLFGVGTDYNILLYTRFKEELSKQENAFWATKETFKSAGKTVLYSGIAVLIGFASLALANFKLYQSTSAVAIGVLVLLLVLTTLNPFFMVLLGKGMFYPVKTFKGHEDSRLWGFFAKNSVARPFVALIIVFVISIPFILKYSNTLNYNDLFEVDNKYESKMGINVIEDHFPPGFSSPSTLVIQSDKKLDEGTSLQTLDELTDKILKVKGVSEVYAPTRPTGEKIKELYLNKQAGELNTGLGDADGGIKEINDGLTDAKNKMGSNDSNSLANVQKLIDERTRRKTG
;
A
#
# COMPACT_ATOMS: atom_id res chain seq x y z
N MET A 1 -23.75 -19.31 -18.08
CA MET A 1 -24.96 -18.90 -17.34
C MET A 1 -24.64 -18.47 -15.92
N SER A 2 -24.11 -19.35 -15.06
CA SER A 2 -23.87 -19.04 -13.64
C SER A 2 -23.05 -17.76 -13.44
N TYR A 3 -21.98 -17.57 -14.21
CA TYR A 3 -21.16 -16.35 -14.17
C TYR A 3 -21.95 -15.06 -14.43
N LEU A 4 -22.75 -15.02 -15.51
CA LEU A 4 -23.51 -13.82 -15.89
C LEU A 4 -24.56 -13.47 -14.83
N VAL A 5 -25.29 -14.49 -14.34
CA VAL A 5 -26.30 -14.32 -13.31
C VAL A 5 -25.67 -13.90 -11.99
N SER A 6 -24.57 -14.53 -11.58
CA SER A 6 -23.87 -14.16 -10.35
C SER A 6 -23.31 -12.76 -10.42
N MET A 7 -22.73 -12.36 -11.56
CA MET A 7 -22.18 -11.01 -11.71
C MET A 7 -23.28 -9.95 -11.66
N GLY A 8 -24.45 -10.22 -12.25
CA GLY A 8 -25.62 -9.35 -12.12
C GLY A 8 -26.12 -9.21 -10.68
N ILE A 9 -26.17 -10.32 -9.93
CA ILE A 9 -26.55 -10.30 -8.51
C ILE A 9 -25.53 -9.54 -7.67
N ILE A 10 -24.24 -9.78 -7.90
CA ILE A 10 -23.14 -9.10 -7.20
C ILE A 10 -23.21 -7.60 -7.47
N ALA A 11 -23.38 -7.18 -8.73
CA ALA A 11 -23.52 -5.76 -9.10
C ALA A 11 -24.66 -5.09 -8.33
N GLN A 12 -25.83 -5.73 -8.25
CA GLN A 12 -26.96 -5.20 -7.49
C GLN A 12 -26.66 -5.07 -5.99
N LEU A 13 -25.92 -6.02 -5.41
CA LEU A 13 -25.54 -5.97 -4.00
C LEU A 13 -24.51 -4.87 -3.71
N VAL A 14 -23.62 -4.60 -4.67
CA VAL A 14 -22.68 -3.48 -4.58
C VAL A 14 -23.46 -2.16 -4.56
N ASP A 15 -24.39 -1.97 -5.50
CA ASP A 15 -25.15 -0.73 -5.61
C ASP A 15 -26.10 -0.47 -4.42
N GLN A 16 -26.74 -1.52 -3.89
CA GLN A 16 -27.78 -1.39 -2.86
C GLN A 16 -27.23 -1.50 -1.43
N PHE A 17 -26.21 -2.31 -1.20
CA PHE A 17 -25.72 -2.65 0.14
C PHE A 17 -24.25 -2.29 0.36
N ASN A 18 -23.63 -1.56 -0.59
CA ASN A 18 -22.22 -1.20 -0.55
C ASN A 18 -21.30 -2.41 -0.32
N PHE A 19 -21.66 -3.53 -0.96
CA PHE A 19 -20.97 -4.80 -0.78
C PHE A 19 -19.50 -4.69 -1.22
N PRO A 20 -18.53 -5.30 -0.50
CA PRO A 20 -17.12 -5.22 -0.86
C PRO A 20 -16.85 -5.80 -2.25
N PHE A 21 -16.32 -4.98 -3.16
CA PHE A 21 -16.02 -5.37 -4.52
C PHE A 21 -14.65 -4.84 -4.96
N SER A 22 -13.89 -5.66 -5.67
CA SER A 22 -12.59 -5.30 -6.23
C SER A 22 -12.42 -5.85 -7.65
N ASN A 23 -11.42 -5.36 -8.38
CA ASN A 23 -11.06 -5.91 -9.69
C ASN A 23 -10.70 -7.40 -9.62
N PHE A 24 -10.17 -7.87 -8.48
CA PHE A 24 -9.86 -9.27 -8.26
C PHE A 24 -11.11 -10.15 -8.08
N THR A 25 -12.21 -9.58 -7.57
CA THR A 25 -13.47 -10.30 -7.39
C THR A 25 -13.95 -10.92 -8.72
N GLN A 26 -13.90 -10.17 -9.82
CA GLN A 26 -14.30 -10.67 -11.13
C GLN A 26 -13.42 -11.86 -11.57
N VAL A 27 -12.10 -11.74 -11.42
CA VAL A 27 -11.14 -12.79 -11.77
C VAL A 27 -11.41 -14.05 -10.94
N PHE A 28 -11.60 -13.92 -9.63
CA PHE A 28 -11.87 -15.05 -8.75
C PHE A 28 -13.20 -15.73 -9.07
N VAL A 29 -14.27 -14.97 -9.33
CA VAL A 29 -15.56 -15.54 -9.73
C VAL A 29 -15.40 -16.35 -11.01
N VAL A 30 -14.71 -15.82 -12.03
CA VAL A 30 -14.47 -16.57 -13.28
C VAL A 30 -13.70 -17.85 -13.00
N VAL A 31 -12.52 -17.76 -12.38
CA VAL A 31 -11.64 -18.92 -12.19
C VAL A 31 -12.32 -20.00 -11.35
N VAL A 32 -13.01 -19.63 -10.28
CA VAL A 32 -13.69 -20.58 -9.39
C VAL A 32 -14.90 -21.20 -10.07
N LEU A 33 -15.75 -20.42 -10.74
CA LEU A 33 -16.95 -20.97 -11.38
C LEU A 33 -16.59 -21.84 -12.57
N PHE A 34 -15.55 -21.50 -13.33
CA PHE A 34 -15.09 -22.35 -14.42
C PHE A 34 -14.38 -23.59 -13.90
N GLY A 35 -13.48 -23.49 -12.92
CA GLY A 35 -12.78 -24.66 -12.35
C GLY A 35 -13.76 -25.62 -11.69
N VAL A 36 -14.36 -25.18 -10.58
CA VAL A 36 -15.27 -26.00 -9.78
C VAL A 36 -16.51 -26.39 -10.57
N GLY A 37 -17.07 -25.48 -11.36
CA GLY A 37 -18.24 -25.77 -12.19
C GLY A 37 -17.96 -26.80 -13.27
N THR A 38 -16.78 -26.77 -13.91
CA THR A 38 -16.44 -27.77 -14.94
C THR A 38 -16.22 -29.14 -14.31
N ASP A 39 -15.50 -29.21 -13.19
CA ASP A 39 -15.25 -30.46 -12.47
C ASP A 39 -16.55 -31.13 -12.02
N TYR A 40 -17.49 -30.36 -11.48
CA TYR A 40 -18.80 -30.87 -11.08
C TYR A 40 -19.64 -31.34 -12.27
N ASN A 41 -19.59 -30.63 -13.39
CA ASN A 41 -20.24 -31.07 -14.62
C ASN A 41 -19.64 -32.38 -15.14
N ILE A 42 -18.31 -32.51 -15.18
CA ILE A 42 -17.63 -33.74 -15.60
C ILE A 42 -18.06 -34.92 -14.74
N LEU A 43 -18.11 -34.75 -13.42
CA LEU A 43 -18.50 -35.82 -12.50
C LEU A 43 -19.97 -36.23 -12.71
N LEU A 44 -20.88 -35.25 -12.84
CA LEU A 44 -22.29 -35.51 -13.11
C LEU A 44 -22.51 -36.17 -14.47
N TYR A 45 -21.88 -35.68 -15.53
CA TYR A 45 -22.03 -36.22 -16.88
C TYR A 45 -21.38 -37.60 -17.03
N THR A 46 -20.24 -37.84 -16.39
CA THR A 46 -19.63 -39.17 -16.36
C THR A 46 -20.56 -40.16 -15.69
N ARG A 47 -21.17 -39.78 -14.56
CA ARG A 47 -22.12 -40.66 -13.88
C ARG A 47 -23.42 -40.83 -14.67
N PHE A 48 -23.92 -39.78 -15.30
CA PHE A 48 -25.09 -39.85 -16.18
C PHE A 48 -24.84 -40.76 -17.38
N LYS A 49 -23.64 -40.70 -17.96
CA LYS A 49 -23.18 -41.59 -19.03
C LYS A 49 -23.16 -43.06 -18.57
N GLU A 50 -22.70 -43.33 -17.35
CA GLU A 50 -22.73 -44.67 -16.74
C GLU A 50 -24.15 -45.18 -16.47
N GLU A 51 -25.08 -44.30 -16.09
CA GLU A 51 -26.46 -44.70 -15.84
C GLU A 51 -27.22 -44.91 -17.17
N LEU A 52 -27.00 -44.09 -18.20
CA LEU A 52 -27.56 -44.28 -19.55
C LEU A 52 -27.11 -45.57 -20.24
N SER A 53 -26.00 -46.18 -19.81
CA SER A 53 -25.57 -47.48 -20.33
C SER A 53 -26.35 -48.65 -19.72
N LYS A 54 -26.95 -48.45 -18.55
CA LYS A 54 -27.74 -49.45 -17.81
C LYS A 54 -29.24 -49.34 -18.09
N GLN A 55 -29.71 -48.15 -18.44
CA GLN A 55 -31.13 -47.84 -18.62
C GLN A 55 -31.37 -46.89 -19.80
N GLU A 56 -32.40 -47.15 -20.60
CA GLU A 56 -32.68 -46.37 -21.81
C GLU A 56 -33.36 -45.04 -21.54
N ASN A 57 -34.08 -44.91 -20.42
CA ASN A 57 -34.85 -43.72 -20.11
C ASN A 57 -33.98 -42.65 -19.43
N ALA A 58 -33.80 -41.52 -20.11
CA ALA A 58 -32.99 -40.39 -19.65
C ALA A 58 -33.47 -39.78 -18.32
N PHE A 59 -34.78 -39.83 -18.04
CA PHE A 59 -35.34 -39.36 -16.77
C PHE A 59 -34.85 -40.20 -15.59
N TRP A 60 -34.94 -41.52 -15.71
CA TRP A 60 -34.48 -42.44 -14.67
C TRP A 60 -32.95 -42.42 -14.50
N ALA A 61 -32.21 -42.28 -15.60
CA ALA A 61 -30.77 -42.08 -15.59
C ALA A 61 -30.35 -40.80 -14.85
N THR A 62 -31.06 -39.70 -15.09
CA THR A 62 -30.82 -38.42 -14.40
C THR A 62 -31.11 -38.56 -12.90
N LYS A 63 -32.22 -39.20 -12.53
CA LYS A 63 -32.61 -39.42 -11.13
C LYS A 63 -31.55 -40.21 -10.35
N GLU A 64 -31.06 -41.32 -10.89
CA GLU A 64 -30.02 -42.14 -10.22
C GLU A 64 -28.65 -41.44 -10.18
N THR A 65 -28.35 -40.61 -11.19
CA THR A 65 -27.16 -39.76 -11.20
C THR A 65 -27.19 -38.78 -10.02
N PHE A 66 -28.30 -38.10 -9.80
CA PHE A 66 -28.41 -37.13 -8.69
C PHE A 66 -28.46 -37.80 -7.32
N LYS A 67 -28.98 -39.03 -7.23
CA LYS A 67 -29.01 -39.82 -5.99
C LYS A 67 -27.60 -40.23 -5.52
N SER A 68 -26.66 -40.39 -6.46
CA SER A 68 -25.28 -40.78 -6.21
C SER A 68 -24.33 -39.57 -6.33
N ALA A 69 -23.93 -39.22 -7.55
CA ALA A 69 -23.00 -38.13 -7.86
C ALA A 69 -23.55 -36.75 -7.45
N GLY A 70 -24.85 -36.51 -7.59
CA GLY A 70 -25.46 -35.23 -7.22
C GLY A 70 -25.29 -34.87 -5.74
N LYS A 71 -25.37 -35.86 -4.84
CA LYS A 71 -25.10 -35.65 -3.41
C LYS A 71 -23.65 -35.25 -3.16
N THR A 72 -22.70 -35.94 -3.80
CA THR A 72 -21.26 -35.63 -3.69
C THR A 72 -20.96 -34.21 -4.16
N VAL A 73 -21.52 -33.79 -5.30
CA VAL A 73 -21.37 -32.43 -5.83
C VAL A 73 -21.97 -31.39 -4.89
N LEU A 74 -23.16 -31.64 -4.34
CA LEU A 74 -23.80 -30.73 -3.40
C LEU A 74 -22.99 -30.56 -2.12
N TYR A 75 -22.50 -31.66 -1.52
CA TYR A 75 -21.68 -31.58 -0.30
C TYR A 75 -20.37 -30.85 -0.54
N SER A 76 -19.67 -31.17 -1.63
CA SER A 76 -18.43 -30.47 -2.01
C SER A 76 -18.69 -28.99 -2.27
N GLY A 77 -19.75 -28.66 -3.01
CA GLY A 77 -20.10 -27.28 -3.34
C GLY A 77 -20.49 -26.45 -2.13
N ILE A 78 -21.23 -27.02 -1.18
CA ILE A 78 -21.57 -26.35 0.09
C ILE A 78 -20.30 -26.07 0.90
N ALA A 79 -19.34 -26.99 0.95
CA ALA A 79 -18.07 -26.75 1.63
C ALA A 79 -17.30 -25.57 1.00
N VAL A 80 -17.24 -25.50 -0.32
CA VAL A 80 -16.64 -24.37 -1.06
C VAL A 80 -17.39 -23.07 -0.78
N LEU A 81 -18.72 -23.10 -0.79
CA LEU A 81 -19.57 -21.95 -0.48
C LEU A 81 -19.30 -21.42 0.93
N ILE A 82 -19.25 -22.29 1.94
CA ILE A 82 -18.96 -21.91 3.33
C ILE A 82 -17.54 -21.32 3.43
N GLY A 83 -16.56 -21.92 2.75
CA GLY A 83 -15.19 -21.43 2.71
C GLY A 83 -15.12 -19.98 2.20
N PHE A 84 -15.71 -19.69 1.04
CA PHE A 84 -15.74 -18.32 0.51
C PHE A 84 -16.63 -17.37 1.35
N ALA A 85 -17.75 -17.85 1.88
CA ALA A 85 -18.62 -17.04 2.73
C ALA A 85 -17.92 -16.60 4.03
N SER A 86 -17.06 -17.46 4.59
CA SER A 86 -16.28 -17.14 5.80
C SER A 86 -15.36 -15.93 5.61
N LEU A 87 -14.92 -15.64 4.39
CA LEU A 87 -14.09 -14.47 4.08
C LEU A 87 -14.84 -13.15 4.27
N ALA A 88 -16.17 -13.16 4.40
CA ALA A 88 -16.94 -11.97 4.75
C ALA A 88 -16.56 -11.42 6.14
N LEU A 89 -16.02 -12.27 7.02
CA LEU A 89 -15.53 -11.91 8.36
C LEU A 89 -14.12 -11.31 8.36
N ALA A 90 -13.45 -11.22 7.19
CA ALA A 90 -12.12 -10.66 7.10
C ALA A 90 -12.11 -9.14 7.27
N ASN A 91 -11.18 -8.62 8.07
CA ASN A 91 -11.01 -7.18 8.28
C ASN A 91 -10.36 -6.47 7.07
N PHE A 92 -9.62 -7.20 6.24
CA PHE A 92 -8.97 -6.64 5.07
C PHE A 92 -9.91 -6.65 3.87
N LYS A 93 -10.25 -5.47 3.34
CA LYS A 93 -11.26 -5.30 2.28
C LYS A 93 -11.01 -6.15 1.03
N LEU A 94 -9.75 -6.40 0.67
CA LEU A 94 -9.41 -7.28 -0.46
C LEU A 94 -9.93 -8.71 -0.23
N TYR A 95 -9.65 -9.29 0.93
CA TYR A 95 -10.14 -10.62 1.29
C TYR A 95 -11.64 -10.63 1.48
N GLN A 96 -12.19 -9.58 2.10
CA GLN A 96 -13.63 -9.43 2.26
C GLN A 96 -14.36 -9.41 0.90
N SER A 97 -13.80 -8.76 -0.11
CA SER A 97 -14.35 -8.72 -1.48
C SER A 97 -14.36 -10.08 -2.19
N THR A 98 -13.56 -11.03 -1.71
CA THR A 98 -13.54 -12.40 -2.23
C THR A 98 -14.76 -13.19 -1.75
N SER A 99 -15.46 -12.75 -0.70
CA SER A 99 -16.71 -13.36 -0.26
C SER A 99 -17.83 -13.31 -1.32
N ALA A 100 -17.75 -12.39 -2.28
CA ALA A 100 -18.68 -12.33 -3.42
C ALA A 100 -18.66 -13.64 -4.24
N VAL A 101 -17.54 -14.36 -4.26
CA VAL A 101 -17.40 -15.66 -4.93
C VAL A 101 -18.39 -16.67 -4.37
N ALA A 102 -18.73 -16.60 -3.08
CA ALA A 102 -19.72 -17.48 -2.46
C ALA A 102 -21.09 -17.36 -3.14
N ILE A 103 -21.47 -16.16 -3.59
CA ILE A 103 -22.71 -15.91 -4.35
C ILE A 103 -22.63 -16.59 -5.71
N GLY A 104 -21.47 -16.50 -6.38
CA GLY A 104 -21.22 -17.21 -7.62
C GLY A 104 -21.34 -18.73 -7.47
N VAL A 105 -20.79 -19.28 -6.39
CA VAL A 105 -20.87 -20.72 -6.08
C VAL A 105 -22.31 -21.12 -5.74
N LEU A 106 -23.06 -20.30 -4.99
CA LEU A 106 -24.47 -20.54 -4.71
C LEU A 106 -25.30 -20.63 -5.99
N VAL A 107 -25.13 -19.67 -6.90
CA VAL A 107 -25.80 -19.66 -8.21
C VAL A 107 -25.37 -20.87 -9.05
N LEU A 108 -24.08 -21.23 -9.01
CA LEU A 108 -23.57 -22.44 -9.66
C LEU A 108 -24.29 -23.70 -9.16
N LEU A 109 -24.46 -23.86 -7.84
CA LEU A 109 -25.18 -25.01 -7.28
C LEU A 109 -26.64 -25.06 -7.70
N LEU A 110 -27.31 -23.90 -7.75
CA LEU A 110 -28.68 -23.81 -8.28
C LEU A 110 -28.73 -24.24 -9.74
N VAL A 111 -27.81 -23.76 -10.58
CA VAL A 111 -27.73 -24.16 -11.99
C VAL A 111 -27.44 -25.65 -12.15
N LEU A 112 -26.55 -26.21 -11.33
CA LEU A 112 -26.22 -27.64 -11.35
C LEU A 112 -27.39 -28.53 -10.93
N THR A 113 -28.27 -28.06 -10.05
CA THR A 113 -29.42 -28.82 -9.55
C THR A 113 -30.70 -28.60 -10.35
N THR A 114 -30.77 -27.57 -11.19
CA THR A 114 -31.99 -27.22 -11.95
C THR A 114 -31.77 -27.33 -13.45
N LEU A 115 -30.85 -26.54 -13.99
CA LEU A 115 -30.61 -26.43 -15.42
C LEU A 115 -29.89 -27.66 -15.98
N ASN A 116 -28.96 -28.21 -15.20
CA ASN A 116 -28.21 -29.39 -15.61
C ASN A 116 -29.10 -30.63 -15.80
N PRO A 117 -29.94 -31.04 -14.82
CA PRO A 117 -30.84 -32.17 -15.03
C PRO A 117 -31.85 -31.92 -16.15
N PHE A 118 -32.29 -30.67 -16.37
CA PHE A 118 -33.14 -30.33 -17.51
C PHE A 118 -32.49 -30.71 -18.84
N PHE A 119 -31.22 -30.34 -19.06
CA PHE A 119 -30.50 -30.70 -20.28
C PHE A 119 -30.18 -32.19 -20.37
N MET A 120 -29.84 -32.85 -19.25
CA MET A 120 -29.63 -34.30 -19.23
C MET A 120 -30.87 -35.07 -19.68
N VAL A 121 -32.06 -34.68 -19.20
CA VAL A 121 -33.33 -35.32 -19.59
C VAL A 121 -33.70 -34.99 -21.03
N LEU A 122 -33.54 -33.74 -21.45
CA LEU A 122 -33.94 -33.28 -22.79
C LEU A 122 -33.06 -33.87 -23.90
N LEU A 123 -31.73 -33.84 -23.72
CA LEU A 123 -30.77 -34.27 -24.74
C LEU A 123 -30.45 -35.76 -24.64
N GLY A 124 -30.59 -36.37 -23.46
CA GLY A 124 -30.37 -37.80 -23.23
C GLY A 124 -29.05 -38.30 -23.84
N LYS A 125 -29.14 -39.34 -24.66
CA LYS A 125 -27.98 -39.93 -25.37
C LYS A 125 -27.35 -38.98 -26.41
N GLY A 126 -28.10 -38.01 -26.93
CA GLY A 126 -27.63 -37.03 -27.91
C GLY A 126 -26.56 -36.09 -27.37
N MET A 127 -26.51 -35.88 -26.05
CA MET A 127 -25.49 -35.05 -25.39
C MET A 127 -24.06 -35.58 -25.56
N PHE A 128 -23.90 -36.88 -25.84
CA PHE A 128 -22.60 -37.55 -25.96
C PHE A 128 -22.17 -37.82 -27.40
N TYR A 129 -22.88 -37.30 -28.41
CA TYR A 129 -22.47 -37.43 -29.80
C TYR A 129 -21.07 -36.81 -30.02
N PRO A 130 -20.10 -37.47 -30.70
CA PRO A 130 -20.17 -38.70 -31.50
C PRO A 130 -19.77 -40.00 -30.77
N VAL A 131 -19.63 -39.97 -29.44
CA VAL A 131 -19.15 -41.12 -28.65
C VAL A 131 -20.24 -42.20 -28.55
N LYS A 132 -20.05 -43.32 -29.25
CA LYS A 132 -21.02 -44.43 -29.32
C LYS A 132 -20.86 -45.49 -28.23
N THR A 133 -19.70 -45.55 -27.57
CA THR A 133 -19.38 -46.56 -26.56
C THR A 133 -19.46 -45.99 -25.14
N PHE A 134 -20.36 -46.56 -24.35
CA PHE A 134 -20.61 -46.22 -22.95
C PHE A 134 -19.99 -47.26 -22.00
N LYS A 135 -18.76 -47.70 -22.26
CA LYS A 135 -18.02 -48.57 -21.33
C LYS A 135 -17.48 -47.70 -20.18
N GLY A 136 -17.74 -48.13 -18.95
CA GLY A 136 -17.19 -47.53 -17.74
C GLY A 136 -15.66 -47.61 -17.74
N HIS A 137 -15.01 -46.67 -17.03
CA HIS A 137 -13.56 -46.58 -16.96
C HIS A 137 -12.94 -47.92 -16.51
N GLU A 138 -11.91 -48.39 -17.22
CA GLU A 138 -11.11 -49.53 -16.76
C GLU A 138 -10.21 -49.09 -15.59
N ASP A 139 -10.18 -49.89 -14.53
CA ASP A 139 -9.33 -49.63 -13.37
C ASP A 139 -7.86 -49.59 -13.79
N SER A 140 -7.23 -48.43 -13.62
CA SER A 140 -5.80 -48.28 -13.87
C SER A 140 -5.02 -49.14 -12.88
N ARG A 141 -4.25 -50.10 -13.41
CA ARG A 141 -3.41 -51.01 -12.61
C ARG A 141 -2.43 -50.27 -11.71
N LEU A 142 -1.94 -49.12 -12.15
CA LEU A 142 -1.03 -48.27 -11.37
C LEU A 142 -1.76 -47.64 -10.18
N TRP A 143 -2.93 -47.05 -10.40
CA TRP A 143 -3.74 -46.46 -9.32
C TRP A 143 -4.20 -47.53 -8.32
N GLY A 144 -4.57 -48.71 -8.79
CA GLY A 144 -4.92 -49.85 -7.93
C GLY A 144 -3.73 -50.33 -7.08
N PHE A 145 -2.52 -50.34 -7.63
CA PHE A 145 -1.30 -50.67 -6.90
C PHE A 145 -1.02 -49.66 -5.78
N PHE A 146 -1.02 -48.37 -6.10
CA PHE A 146 -0.78 -47.31 -5.10
C PHE A 146 -1.86 -47.26 -4.02
N ALA A 147 -3.14 -47.38 -4.39
CA ALA A 147 -4.24 -47.39 -3.42
C ALA A 147 -4.13 -48.58 -2.46
N LYS A 148 -3.91 -49.79 -2.99
CA LYS A 148 -3.76 -51.00 -2.17
C LYS A 148 -2.55 -50.92 -1.25
N ASN A 149 -1.42 -50.44 -1.75
CA ASN A 149 -0.18 -50.36 -0.98
C ASN A 149 -0.25 -49.28 0.12
N SER A 150 -0.90 -48.15 -0.13
CA SER A 150 -1.11 -47.10 0.87
C SER A 150 -2.01 -47.54 2.01
N VAL A 151 -3.09 -48.27 1.72
CA VAL A 151 -3.99 -48.82 2.75
C VAL A 151 -3.32 -49.95 3.53
N ALA A 152 -2.52 -50.80 2.86
CA ALA A 152 -1.81 -51.90 3.51
C ALA A 152 -0.69 -51.42 4.46
N ARG A 153 -0.10 -50.25 4.21
CA ARG A 153 1.02 -49.70 5.01
C ARG A 153 0.82 -48.20 5.29
N PRO A 154 -0.15 -47.81 6.15
CA PRO A 154 -0.51 -46.42 6.37
C PRO A 154 0.64 -45.58 6.93
N PHE A 155 1.42 -46.13 7.86
CA PHE A 155 2.57 -45.41 8.46
C PHE A 155 3.68 -45.12 7.45
N VAL A 156 3.96 -46.05 6.53
CA VAL A 156 4.98 -45.84 5.49
C VAL A 156 4.52 -44.76 4.51
N ALA A 157 3.24 -44.76 4.13
CA ALA A 157 2.68 -43.72 3.27
C ALA A 157 2.76 -42.33 3.94
N LEU A 158 2.43 -42.23 5.24
CA LEU A 158 2.57 -40.99 6.00
C LEU A 158 4.02 -40.51 6.07
N ILE A 159 4.98 -41.41 6.35
CA ILE A 159 6.40 -41.05 6.40
C ILE A 159 6.86 -40.50 5.05
N ILE A 160 6.47 -41.11 3.92
CA ILE A 160 6.82 -40.63 2.59
C ILE A 160 6.27 -39.21 2.37
N VAL A 161 5.01 -38.96 2.72
CA VAL A 161 4.39 -37.63 2.61
C VAL A 161 5.15 -36.61 3.47
N PHE A 162 5.53 -36.96 4.70
CA PHE A 162 6.30 -36.08 5.57
C PHE A 162 7.71 -35.80 5.05
N VAL A 163 8.44 -36.83 4.61
CA VAL A 163 9.79 -36.67 4.04
C VAL A 163 9.78 -35.76 2.82
N ILE A 164 8.74 -35.84 1.99
CA ILE A 164 8.60 -34.96 0.82
C ILE A 164 8.17 -33.54 1.24
N SER A 165 7.24 -33.40 2.19
CA SER A 165 6.64 -32.10 2.53
C SER A 165 7.48 -31.24 3.49
N ILE A 166 8.15 -31.86 4.47
CA ILE A 166 8.90 -31.17 5.52
C ILE A 166 10.01 -30.25 4.97
N PRO A 167 10.82 -30.65 3.97
CA PRO A 167 11.85 -29.77 3.43
C PRO A 167 11.30 -28.45 2.86
N PHE A 168 10.11 -28.47 2.25
CA PHE A 168 9.46 -27.26 1.73
C PHE A 168 8.98 -26.34 2.85
N ILE A 169 8.47 -26.93 3.94
CA ILE A 169 8.05 -26.17 5.12
C ILE A 169 9.26 -25.55 5.82
N LEU A 170 10.35 -26.30 5.98
CA LEU A 170 11.56 -25.81 6.65
C LEU A 170 12.29 -24.73 5.85
N LYS A 171 12.19 -24.77 4.51
CA LYS A 171 12.78 -23.75 3.62
C LYS A 171 11.87 -22.53 3.43
N TYR A 172 10.67 -22.52 4.02
CA TYR A 172 9.73 -21.43 3.87
C TYR A 172 10.16 -20.22 4.73
N SER A 173 10.66 -19.17 4.08
CA SER A 173 10.95 -17.88 4.71
C SER A 173 9.92 -16.84 4.25
N ASN A 174 9.00 -16.46 5.13
CA ASN A 174 8.04 -15.39 4.87
C ASN A 174 8.60 -14.06 5.38
N THR A 175 9.04 -13.18 4.47
CA THR A 175 9.19 -11.76 4.79
C THR A 175 7.93 -11.05 4.31
N LEU A 176 7.14 -10.53 5.25
CA LEU A 176 5.99 -9.69 4.89
C LEU A 176 6.51 -8.47 4.13
N ASN A 177 6.05 -8.34 2.89
CA ASN A 177 6.43 -7.26 2.00
C ASN A 177 5.15 -6.63 1.44
N TYR A 178 5.03 -5.32 1.59
CA TYR A 178 3.89 -4.52 1.13
C TYR A 178 4.24 -3.71 -0.11
N ASN A 179 5.35 -4.05 -0.80
CA ASN A 179 5.75 -3.41 -2.03
C ASN A 179 5.16 -4.17 -3.22
N ASP A 180 4.06 -3.65 -3.75
CA ASP A 180 3.34 -4.20 -4.91
C ASP A 180 4.21 -4.24 -6.18
N LEU A 181 5.32 -3.49 -6.24
CA LEU A 181 6.23 -3.51 -7.40
C LEU A 181 6.88 -4.88 -7.59
N PHE A 182 7.02 -5.69 -6.54
CA PHE A 182 7.53 -7.05 -6.68
C PHE A 182 6.60 -7.96 -7.48
N GLU A 183 5.31 -7.65 -7.55
CA GLU A 183 4.34 -8.39 -8.37
C GLU A 183 4.41 -8.01 -9.85
N VAL A 184 5.00 -6.85 -10.16
CA VAL A 184 5.12 -6.32 -11.52
C VAL A 184 6.47 -6.72 -12.14
N ASP A 185 6.44 -7.18 -13.39
CA ASP A 185 7.64 -7.55 -14.15
C ASP A 185 8.55 -6.31 -14.38
N ASN A 186 9.88 -6.52 -14.30
CA ASN A 186 10.89 -5.47 -14.48
C ASN A 186 10.89 -4.84 -15.89
N LYS A 187 10.26 -5.48 -16.88
CA LYS A 187 10.18 -4.96 -18.25
C LYS A 187 9.25 -3.75 -18.42
N TYR A 188 8.36 -3.48 -17.47
CA TYR A 188 7.39 -2.40 -17.60
C TYR A 188 8.02 -1.06 -17.26
N GLU A 189 7.84 -0.07 -18.16
CA GLU A 189 8.36 1.30 -17.99
C GLU A 189 7.92 1.93 -16.66
N SER A 190 6.70 1.66 -16.20
CA SER A 190 6.18 2.15 -14.92
C SER A 190 7.04 1.68 -13.73
N LYS A 191 7.49 0.42 -13.73
CA LYS A 191 8.35 -0.11 -12.67
C LYS A 191 9.77 0.43 -12.80
N MET A 192 10.29 0.53 -14.03
CA MET A 192 11.60 1.14 -14.27
C MET A 192 11.66 2.57 -13.76
N GLY A 193 10.63 3.38 -14.00
CA GLY A 193 10.55 4.76 -13.51
C GLY A 193 10.57 4.85 -11.99
N ILE A 194 9.85 3.96 -11.30
CA ILE A 194 9.86 3.94 -9.83
C ILE A 194 11.22 3.48 -9.29
N ASN A 195 11.84 2.47 -9.90
CA ASN A 195 13.18 2.03 -9.52
C ASN A 195 14.22 3.16 -9.66
N VAL A 196 14.13 3.97 -10.72
CA VAL A 196 15.01 5.15 -10.88
C VAL A 196 14.82 6.15 -9.74
N ILE A 197 13.59 6.35 -9.24
CA ILE A 197 13.31 7.20 -8.09
C ILE A 197 13.90 6.57 -6.82
N GLU A 198 13.71 5.28 -6.59
CA GLU A 198 14.26 4.55 -5.43
C GLU A 198 15.81 4.58 -5.41
N ASP A 199 16.46 4.56 -6.58
CA ASP A 199 17.91 4.63 -6.69
C ASP A 199 18.48 6.03 -6.38
N HIS A 200 17.71 7.10 -6.61
CA HIS A 200 18.18 8.49 -6.48
C HIS A 200 17.65 9.22 -5.24
N PHE A 201 16.58 8.73 -4.61
CA PHE A 201 15.95 9.39 -3.47
C PHE A 201 15.91 8.49 -2.22
N PRO A 202 15.89 9.08 -1.01
CA PRO A 202 15.80 8.30 0.23
C PRO A 202 14.54 7.42 0.29
N PRO A 203 14.59 6.28 1.01
CA PRO A 203 13.41 5.46 1.25
C PRO A 203 12.25 6.28 1.83
N GLY A 204 11.07 6.17 1.21
CA GLY A 204 9.87 6.92 1.61
C GLY A 204 9.67 8.26 0.89
N PHE A 205 10.57 8.69 0.00
CA PHE A 205 10.39 9.92 -0.80
C PHE A 205 9.14 9.85 -1.70
N SER A 206 8.90 8.71 -2.36
CA SER A 206 7.74 8.50 -3.24
C SER A 206 6.42 8.28 -2.48
N SER A 207 6.49 7.89 -1.19
CA SER A 207 5.33 7.59 -0.35
C SER A 207 5.62 7.98 1.10
N PRO A 208 5.66 9.29 1.40
CA PRO A 208 6.01 9.77 2.74
C PRO A 208 4.92 9.41 3.75
N SER A 209 5.35 9.16 5.00
CA SER A 209 4.44 8.97 6.12
C SER A 209 3.96 10.33 6.65
N THR A 210 2.65 10.56 6.60
CA THR A 210 2.06 11.80 7.12
C THR A 210 1.65 11.66 8.58
N LEU A 211 2.19 12.51 9.45
CA LEU A 211 1.74 12.65 10.84
C LEU A 211 0.70 13.77 10.94
N VAL A 212 -0.55 13.42 11.23
CA VAL A 212 -1.63 14.40 11.43
C VAL A 212 -1.73 14.73 12.92
N ILE A 213 -1.60 16.01 13.25
CA ILE A 213 -1.68 16.52 14.64
C ILE A 213 -3.02 17.23 14.81
N GLN A 214 -3.82 16.76 15.77
CA GLN A 214 -5.07 17.39 16.17
C GLN A 214 -4.88 18.09 17.53
N SER A 215 -5.33 19.34 17.63
CA SER A 215 -5.29 20.12 18.87
C SER A 215 -6.55 20.97 19.01
N ASP A 216 -7.01 21.16 20.23
CA ASP A 216 -8.10 22.09 20.56
C ASP A 216 -7.62 23.56 20.54
N LYS A 217 -6.30 23.79 20.54
CA LYS A 217 -5.68 25.11 20.47
C LYS A 217 -5.21 25.41 19.07
N LYS A 218 -5.13 26.70 18.73
CA LYS A 218 -4.57 27.14 17.46
C LYS A 218 -3.08 26.77 17.36
N LEU A 219 -2.70 26.22 16.21
CA LEU A 219 -1.34 25.73 15.94
C LEU A 219 -0.47 26.75 15.19
N ASP A 220 -1.01 27.93 14.88
CA ASP A 220 -0.30 29.06 14.25
C ASP A 220 0.32 30.04 15.28
N GLU A 221 0.10 29.80 16.58
CA GLU A 221 0.69 30.59 17.65
C GLU A 221 2.17 30.22 17.88
N GLY A 222 2.99 31.19 18.29
CA GLY A 222 4.44 30.99 18.46
C GLY A 222 4.81 29.88 19.45
N THR A 223 4.04 29.68 20.52
CA THR A 223 4.22 28.59 21.49
C THR A 223 3.91 27.22 20.89
N SER A 224 2.86 27.13 20.08
CA SER A 224 2.50 25.93 19.31
C SER A 224 3.57 25.61 18.27
N LEU A 225 4.07 26.62 17.54
CA LEU A 225 5.16 26.45 16.56
C LEU A 225 6.46 25.97 17.22
N GLN A 226 6.83 26.48 18.39
CA GLN A 226 7.97 25.97 19.17
C GLN A 226 7.78 24.49 19.53
N THR A 227 6.60 24.13 20.00
CA THR A 227 6.25 22.74 20.35
C THR A 227 6.34 21.82 19.12
N LEU A 228 5.86 22.28 17.96
CA LEU A 228 5.98 21.56 16.69
C LEU A 228 7.44 21.41 16.24
N ASP A 229 8.28 22.42 16.46
CA ASP A 229 9.70 22.34 16.11
C ASP A 229 10.47 21.34 17.01
N GLU A 230 10.18 21.33 18.31
CA GLU A 230 10.70 20.33 19.25
C GLU A 230 10.25 18.90 18.90
N LEU A 231 8.97 18.75 18.51
CA LEU A 231 8.43 17.48 18.05
C LEU A 231 9.15 17.03 16.78
N THR A 232 9.39 17.92 15.83
CA THR A 232 10.14 17.66 14.60
C THR A 232 11.55 17.15 14.91
N ASP A 233 12.26 17.78 15.86
CA ASP A 233 13.58 17.33 16.30
C ASP A 233 13.57 15.95 16.99
N LYS A 234 12.47 15.57 17.63
CA LYS A 234 12.29 14.21 18.18
C LYS A 234 12.02 13.19 17.08
N ILE A 235 11.19 13.54 16.09
CA ILE A 235 10.86 12.64 14.96
C ILE A 235 12.10 12.36 14.10
N LEU A 236 12.93 13.38 13.83
CA LEU A 236 14.20 13.22 13.09
C LEU A 236 15.18 12.24 13.75
N LYS A 237 15.06 12.00 15.06
CA LYS A 237 15.90 11.02 15.79
C LYS A 237 15.39 9.58 15.71
N VAL A 238 14.19 9.36 15.18
CA VAL A 238 13.62 8.02 15.02
C VAL A 238 14.35 7.29 13.91
N LYS A 239 14.81 6.05 14.20
CA LYS A 239 15.51 5.22 13.21
C LYS A 239 14.64 4.99 11.98
N GLY A 240 15.18 5.29 10.79
CA GLY A 240 14.50 5.13 9.51
C GLY A 240 13.81 6.39 8.98
N VAL A 241 13.85 7.50 9.73
CA VAL A 241 13.41 8.81 9.24
C VAL A 241 14.58 9.51 8.56
N SER A 242 14.44 9.80 7.26
CA SER A 242 15.44 10.57 6.50
C SER A 242 15.25 12.07 6.67
N GLU A 243 14.00 12.54 6.54
CA GLU A 243 13.66 13.96 6.52
C GLU A 243 12.24 14.16 7.06
N VAL A 244 11.96 15.34 7.63
CA VAL A 244 10.64 15.71 8.15
C VAL A 244 10.28 17.10 7.65
N TYR A 245 9.24 17.18 6.83
CA TYR A 245 8.66 18.44 6.39
C TYR A 245 7.59 18.88 7.39
N ALA A 246 7.75 20.07 7.97
CA ALA A 246 6.86 20.61 8.99
C ALA A 246 6.56 22.09 8.73
N PRO A 247 5.52 22.69 9.34
CA PRO A 247 5.24 24.12 9.20
C PRO A 247 6.42 25.04 9.57
N THR A 248 7.27 24.63 10.51
CA THR A 248 8.49 25.36 10.91
C THR A 248 9.69 25.11 9.99
N ARG A 249 9.62 24.07 9.14
CA ARG A 249 10.68 23.60 8.22
C ARG A 249 10.06 23.06 6.93
N PRO A 250 9.53 23.93 6.07
CA PRO A 250 8.80 23.51 4.87
C PRO A 250 9.69 22.76 3.86
N THR A 251 11.01 22.99 3.91
CA THR A 251 12.01 22.34 3.06
C THR A 251 12.78 21.24 3.79
N GLY A 252 12.34 20.83 4.99
CA GLY A 252 13.05 19.86 5.85
C GLY A 252 14.19 20.46 6.68
N GLU A 253 14.69 21.63 6.29
CA GLU A 253 15.74 22.36 7.00
C GLU A 253 15.20 23.44 7.94
N LYS A 254 15.97 23.74 8.99
CA LYS A 254 15.71 24.85 9.91
C LYS A 254 15.88 26.19 9.18
N ILE A 255 14.84 27.04 9.20
CA ILE A 255 14.93 28.44 8.77
C ILE A 255 15.70 29.22 9.84
N LYS A 256 17.00 29.45 9.63
CA LYS A 256 17.93 29.95 10.64
C LYS A 256 17.50 31.30 11.22
N GLU A 257 16.84 32.13 10.43
CA GLU A 257 16.33 33.47 10.76
C GLU A 257 15.25 33.44 11.84
N LEU A 258 14.53 32.32 11.99
CA LEU A 258 13.48 32.16 12.98
C LEU A 258 14.00 31.75 14.38
N TYR A 259 15.30 31.48 14.51
CA TYR A 259 15.89 31.00 15.76
C TYR A 259 16.61 32.09 16.55
N LEU A 260 16.39 32.09 17.86
CA LEU A 260 16.93 33.06 18.81
C LEU A 260 18.45 33.21 18.74
N ASN A 261 19.18 32.13 18.46
CA ASN A 261 20.65 32.19 18.35
C ASN A 261 21.12 33.07 17.19
N LYS A 262 20.45 33.01 16.04
CA LYS A 262 20.80 33.84 14.88
C LYS A 262 20.38 35.28 15.10
N GLN A 263 19.18 35.50 15.65
CA GLN A 263 18.67 36.82 16.00
C GLN A 263 19.54 37.51 17.06
N ALA A 264 19.98 36.79 18.10
CA ALA A 264 20.89 37.32 19.12
C ALA A 264 22.27 37.64 18.52
N GLY A 265 22.75 36.82 17.59
CA GLY A 265 23.99 37.09 16.84
C GLY A 265 23.88 38.37 16.01
N GLU A 266 22.80 38.52 15.24
CA GLU A 266 22.54 39.73 14.43
C GLU A 266 22.35 40.98 15.28
N LEU A 267 21.65 40.86 16.42
CA LEU A 267 21.53 41.95 17.40
C LEU A 267 22.89 42.32 17.98
N ASN A 268 23.73 41.35 18.32
CA ASN A 268 25.08 41.61 18.84
C ASN A 268 25.96 42.28 17.79
N THR A 269 25.87 41.87 16.52
CA THR A 269 26.56 42.53 15.41
C THR A 269 26.05 43.97 15.24
N GLY A 270 24.73 44.18 15.21
CA GLY A 270 24.15 45.52 15.10
C GLY A 270 24.49 46.44 16.28
N LEU A 271 24.57 45.90 17.49
CA LEU A 271 25.06 46.63 18.67
C LEU A 271 26.56 46.97 18.57
N GLY A 272 27.36 46.05 18.04
CA GLY A 272 28.78 46.29 17.76
C GLY A 272 28.99 47.38 16.70
N ASP A 273 28.19 47.36 15.63
CA ASP A 273 28.21 48.38 14.58
C ASP A 273 27.78 49.75 15.15
N ALA A 274 26.77 49.77 16.02
CA ALA A 274 26.36 50.99 16.71
C ALA A 274 27.43 51.53 17.67
N ASP A 275 28.10 50.67 18.45
CA ASP A 275 29.24 51.05 19.31
C ASP A 275 30.41 51.60 18.47
N GLY A 276 30.70 50.98 17.33
CA GLY A 276 31.68 51.44 16.35
C GLY A 276 31.35 52.84 15.82
N GLY A 277 30.09 53.07 15.41
CA GLY A 277 29.62 54.38 14.95
C GLY A 277 29.70 55.46 16.04
N ILE A 278 29.39 55.12 17.30
CA ILE A 278 29.53 56.06 18.43
C ILE A 278 31.00 56.43 18.68
N LYS A 279 31.92 55.46 18.60
CA LYS A 279 33.37 55.73 18.67
C LYS A 279 33.82 56.67 17.57
N GLU A 280 33.39 56.43 16.33
CA GLU A 280 33.74 57.28 15.19
C GLU A 280 33.20 58.71 15.36
N ILE A 281 31.98 58.88 15.88
CA ILE A 281 31.43 60.20 16.25
C ILE A 281 32.25 60.85 17.35
N ASN A 282 32.62 60.11 18.40
CA ASN A 282 33.40 60.62 19.52
C ASN A 282 34.82 61.04 19.08
N ASP A 283 35.46 60.25 18.24
CA ASP A 283 36.77 60.53 17.66
C ASP A 283 36.70 61.75 16.75
N GLY A 284 35.67 61.84 15.89
CA GLY A 284 35.41 63.02 15.05
C GLY A 284 35.15 64.29 15.87
N LEU A 285 34.43 64.20 16.98
CA LEU A 285 34.18 65.32 17.88
C LEU A 285 35.46 65.73 18.65
N THR A 286 36.28 64.77 19.03
CA THR A 286 37.59 65.00 19.67
C THR A 286 38.55 65.68 18.70
N ASP A 287 38.59 65.24 17.44
CA ASP A 287 39.35 65.88 16.37
C ASP A 287 38.87 67.30 16.09
N ALA A 288 37.55 67.52 16.05
CA ALA A 288 36.98 68.85 15.92
C ALA A 288 37.37 69.76 17.10
N LYS A 289 37.30 69.24 18.33
CA LYS A 289 37.75 69.96 19.55
C LYS A 289 39.23 70.31 19.51
N ASN A 290 40.09 69.40 19.07
CA ASN A 290 41.54 69.63 18.96
C ASN A 290 41.87 70.67 17.87
N LYS A 291 41.16 70.64 16.73
CA LYS A 291 41.27 71.66 15.68
C LYS A 291 40.76 73.02 16.12
N MET A 292 39.71 73.09 16.94
CA MET A 292 39.25 74.34 17.54
C MET A 292 40.24 74.88 18.59
N GLY A 293 40.77 74.05 19.48
CA GLY A 293 41.73 74.47 20.51
C GLY A 293 43.10 74.93 19.96
N SER A 294 43.52 74.38 18.82
CA SER A 294 44.76 74.78 18.13
C SER A 294 44.61 76.07 17.30
N ASN A 295 43.39 76.40 16.84
CA ASN A 295 43.14 77.65 16.13
C ASN A 295 43.05 78.88 17.05
N ASP A 296 42.67 78.69 18.31
CA ASP A 296 42.52 79.81 19.25
C ASP A 296 43.88 80.39 19.68
N SER A 297 44.89 79.53 19.84
CA SER A 297 46.25 79.95 20.22
C SER A 297 47.02 80.62 19.08
N ASN A 298 46.85 80.17 17.83
CA ASN A 298 47.48 80.79 16.66
C ASN A 298 46.77 82.08 16.21
N SER A 299 45.46 82.20 16.39
CA SER A 299 44.72 83.43 16.03
C SER A 299 45.04 84.57 17.00
N LEU A 300 45.12 84.32 18.32
CA LEU A 300 45.52 85.30 19.33
C LEU A 300 46.97 85.76 19.16
N ALA A 301 47.90 84.85 18.82
CA ALA A 301 49.29 85.19 18.56
C ALA A 301 49.45 86.07 17.30
N ASN A 302 48.68 85.81 16.23
CA ASN A 302 48.70 86.62 15.01
C ASN A 302 48.07 88.01 15.21
N VAL A 303 47.02 88.11 16.03
CA VAL A 303 46.43 89.42 16.41
C VAL A 303 47.40 90.24 17.24
N GLN A 304 48.11 89.62 18.19
CA GLN A 304 49.13 90.32 18.99
C GLN A 304 50.31 90.79 18.12
N LYS A 305 50.74 89.99 17.14
CA LYS A 305 51.78 90.36 16.16
C LYS A 305 51.39 91.55 15.30
N LEU A 306 50.12 91.63 14.87
CA LEU A 306 49.58 92.75 14.10
C LEU A 306 49.46 94.03 14.94
N ILE A 307 49.20 93.92 16.25
CA ILE A 307 49.20 95.05 17.19
C ILE A 307 50.64 95.58 17.37
N ASP A 308 51.62 94.70 17.55
CA ASP A 308 53.02 95.08 17.73
C ASP A 308 53.65 95.69 16.46
N GLU A 309 53.33 95.19 15.27
CA GLU A 309 53.77 95.78 13.99
C GLU A 309 53.18 97.18 13.76
N ARG A 310 51.93 97.42 14.18
CA ARG A 310 51.30 98.73 14.08
C ARG A 310 51.93 99.75 15.03
N THR A 311 52.44 99.28 16.16
CA THR A 311 53.10 100.11 17.18
C THR A 311 54.52 100.50 16.74
N ARG A 312 55.26 99.59 16.07
CA ARG A 312 56.58 99.89 15.47
C ARG A 312 56.53 100.88 14.30
N ARG A 313 55.42 100.95 13.55
CA ARG A 313 55.26 101.92 12.44
C ARG A 313 54.92 103.35 12.89
N LYS A 314 54.68 103.60 14.19
CA LYS A 314 54.41 104.94 14.74
C LYS A 314 55.64 105.60 15.40
N THR A 315 56.78 104.93 15.47
CA THR A 315 58.00 105.39 16.17
C THR A 315 59.24 105.48 15.28
N GLY A 316 59.07 105.62 13.96
CA GLY A 316 60.10 106.06 13.01
C GLY A 316 59.52 107.10 12.07
#